data_AF-A0AB74LTG5-F1
#
_entry.id   AF-A0AB74LTG5-F1
#
_cell.length_a   1.000
_cell.length_b   1.000
_cell.length_c   1.000
_cell.angle_alpha   90.00
_cell.angle_beta   90.00
_cell.angle_gamma   90.00
#
_symmetry.space_group_name_H-M   'P 1'
#
loop_
_entity.id
_entity.type
_entity.pdbx_description
1 polymer ?
#
loop_
_entity_poly.entity_id
_entity_poly.type
_entity_poly.pdbx_seq_one_letter_code
_entity_poly.pdbx_strand_id
1 'polypeptide(L)'
;MPETLTGRLNFRLSPEQEQALRHAAALTGQSLSGFVLSAAVDHAHDLLARANRIELSEAAFRRFVAALDEPDEAAPELVRLARRKSRIPPH
;
A
#
# COMPACT_ATOMS: atom_id res chain seq x y z
N MET A 1 -1.09 -4.05 -26.83
CA MET A 1 0.03 -3.09 -26.92
C MET A 1 0.94 -3.36 -25.74
N PRO A 2 2.23 -3.71 -25.91
CA PRO A 2 3.10 -3.84 -24.75
C PRO A 2 3.19 -2.47 -24.07
N GLU A 3 2.96 -2.43 -22.75
CA GLU A 3 3.09 -1.21 -21.95
C GLU A 3 4.51 -0.65 -22.10
N THR A 4 4.61 0.59 -22.57
CA THR A 4 5.87 1.31 -22.63
C THR A 4 6.34 1.62 -21.20
N LEU A 5 7.42 0.97 -20.77
CA LEU A 5 8.09 1.26 -19.50
C LEU A 5 8.72 2.66 -19.53
N THR A 6 8.17 3.61 -18.78
CA THR A 6 8.61 5.02 -18.77
C THR A 6 9.54 5.38 -17.60
N GLY A 7 9.57 4.59 -16.53
CA GLY A 7 10.36 4.85 -15.33
C GLY A 7 11.76 4.23 -15.38
N ARG A 8 12.76 4.92 -14.81
CA ARG A 8 14.12 4.39 -14.58
C ARG A 8 14.51 4.57 -13.11
N LEU A 9 15.05 3.51 -12.51
CA LEU A 9 15.64 3.53 -11.18
C LEU A 9 17.16 3.32 -11.31
N ASN A 10 17.94 4.25 -10.74
CA ASN A 10 19.40 4.17 -10.74
C ASN A 10 19.88 3.97 -9.30
N PHE A 11 20.64 2.90 -9.06
CA PHE A 11 21.18 2.58 -7.74
C PHE A 11 22.71 2.66 -7.76
N ARG A 12 23.28 3.13 -6.66
CA ARG A 12 24.72 2.97 -6.38
C ARG A 12 24.84 1.84 -5.36
N LEU A 13 25.61 0.82 -5.71
CA LEU A 13 25.77 -0.39 -4.90
C LEU A 13 27.21 -0.49 -4.44
N SER A 14 27.42 -1.02 -3.23
CA SER A 14 28.72 -1.55 -2.86
C SER A 14 29.00 -2.84 -3.64
N PRO A 15 30.27 -3.26 -3.78
CA PRO A 15 30.62 -4.52 -4.43
C PRO A 15 29.92 -5.73 -3.80
N GLU A 16 29.80 -5.74 -2.47
CA GLU A 16 29.13 -6.81 -1.72
C GLU A 16 27.63 -6.88 -2.04
N GLN A 17 26.94 -5.72 -2.07
CA GLN A 17 25.54 -5.64 -2.44
C GLN A 17 25.31 -6.12 -3.88
N GLU A 18 26.15 -5.68 -4.81
CA GLU A 18 26.07 -6.11 -6.20
C GLU A 18 26.25 -7.63 -6.33
N GLN A 19 27.25 -8.20 -5.65
CA GLN A 19 27.51 -9.64 -5.68
C GLN A 19 26.33 -10.44 -5.11
N ALA A 20 25.78 -10.02 -3.97
CA ALA A 20 24.65 -10.67 -3.34
C ALA A 20 23.40 -10.65 -4.25
N LEU A 21 23.07 -9.49 -4.83
CA LEU A 21 21.91 -9.35 -5.71
C LEU A 21 22.07 -10.15 -7.01
N ARG A 22 23.26 -10.18 -7.60
CA ARG A 22 23.54 -10.99 -8.80
C ARG A 22 23.41 -12.48 -8.50
N HIS A 23 23.90 -12.93 -7.35
CA HIS A 23 23.79 -14.32 -6.94
C HIS A 23 22.32 -14.72 -6.73
N ALA A 24 21.54 -13.90 -6.02
CA ALA A 24 20.12 -14.14 -5.80
C ALA A 24 19.32 -14.17 -7.12
N ALA A 25 19.59 -13.23 -8.03
CA ALA A 25 18.96 -13.22 -9.35
C ALA A 25 19.28 -14.48 -10.16
N ALA A 26 20.52 -14.99 -10.07
CA ALA A 26 20.91 -16.23 -10.74
C ALA A 26 20.17 -17.45 -10.19
N LEU A 27 19.97 -17.52 -8.86
CA LEU A 27 19.22 -18.61 -8.22
C LEU A 27 17.75 -18.65 -8.65
N THR A 28 17.15 -17.49 -8.95
CA THR A 28 15.76 -17.40 -9.42
C THR A 28 15.62 -17.42 -10.94
N GLY A 29 16.72 -17.51 -11.69
CA GLY A 29 16.72 -17.46 -13.15
C GLY A 29 16.27 -16.12 -13.73
N GLN A 30 16.39 -15.04 -12.96
CA GLN A 30 15.97 -13.69 -13.34
C GLN A 30 17.18 -12.83 -13.73
N SER A 31 16.94 -11.77 -14.52
CA SER A 31 17.93 -10.71 -14.67
C SER A 31 18.09 -9.94 -13.35
N LEU A 32 19.24 -9.31 -13.11
CA LEU A 32 19.47 -8.50 -11.91
C LEU A 32 18.39 -7.42 -11.74
N SER A 33 18.04 -6.71 -12.82
CA SER A 33 16.99 -5.69 -12.79
C SER A 33 15.61 -6.29 -12.54
N GLY A 34 15.31 -7.45 -13.12
CA GLY A 34 14.04 -8.16 -12.90
C GLY A 34 13.89 -8.63 -11.45
N PHE A 35 14.95 -9.20 -10.88
CA PHE A 35 15.00 -9.61 -9.48
C PHE A 35 14.78 -8.43 -8.54
N VAL A 36 15.54 -7.34 -8.71
CA VAL A 36 15.44 -6.15 -7.87
C VAL A 36 14.05 -5.51 -7.97
N LEU A 37 13.52 -5.38 -9.19
CA LEU A 37 12.20 -4.80 -9.39
C LEU A 37 11.10 -5.66 -8.76
N SER A 38 11.13 -6.98 -8.96
CA SER A 38 10.17 -7.91 -8.35
C SER A 38 10.20 -7.79 -6.83
N ALA A 39 11.38 -7.91 -6.21
CA ALA A 39 11.52 -7.84 -4.77
C ALA A 39 11.04 -6.49 -4.19
N ALA A 40 11.33 -5.39 -4.88
CA ALA A 40 10.87 -4.06 -4.48
C ALA A 40 9.35 -3.90 -4.58
N VAL A 41 8.74 -4.41 -5.67
CA VAL A 41 7.28 -4.36 -5.87
C VAL A 41 6.56 -5.23 -4.83
N ASP A 42 7.05 -6.45 -4.59
CA ASP A 42 6.46 -7.36 -3.61
C ASP A 42 6.49 -6.73 -2.21
N HIS A 43 7.63 -6.16 -1.82
CA HIS A 43 7.74 -5.48 -0.54
C HIS A 43 6.84 -4.24 -0.44
N ALA A 44 6.71 -3.47 -1.52
CA ALA A 44 5.81 -2.32 -1.56
C ALA A 44 4.34 -2.74 -1.38
N HIS A 45 3.89 -3.80 -2.06
CA HIS A 45 2.55 -4.33 -1.90
C HIS A 45 2.28 -4.80 -0.46
N ASP A 46 3.23 -5.51 0.15
CA ASP A 46 3.13 -5.94 1.54
C ASP A 46 2.98 -4.77 2.51
N LEU A 47 3.76 -3.70 2.32
CA LEU A 47 3.69 -2.51 3.16
C LEU A 47 2.36 -1.77 2.98
N LEU A 48 1.90 -1.60 1.74
CA LEU A 48 0.63 -0.93 1.44
C LEU A 48 -0.56 -1.73 1.97
N ALA A 49 -0.52 -3.06 1.87
CA ALA A 49 -1.55 -3.94 2.41
C ALA A 49 -1.64 -3.84 3.94
N ARG A 50 -0.51 -3.69 4.64
CA ARG A 50 -0.48 -3.49 6.09
C ARG A 50 -0.96 -2.08 6.48
N ALA A 51 -0.50 -1.06 5.77
CA ALA A 51 -0.85 0.33 6.08
C ALA A 51 -2.36 0.61 5.97
N ASN A 52 -3.04 -0.09 5.05
CA ASN A 52 -4.48 0.08 4.82
C ASN A 52 -5.36 -0.93 5.57
N ARG A 53 -4.79 -1.78 6.44
CA ARG A 53 -5.54 -2.79 7.19
C ARG A 53 -5.91 -2.24 8.57
N ILE A 54 -7.21 -2.22 8.87
CA ILE A 54 -7.71 -2.01 10.23
C ILE A 54 -7.91 -3.39 10.85
N GLU A 55 -7.08 -3.74 11.83
CA GLU A 55 -7.28 -4.95 12.61
C GLU A 55 -8.23 -4.66 13.78
N LEU A 56 -9.32 -5.42 13.85
CA LEU A 56 -10.30 -5.34 14.92
C LEU A 56 -10.23 -6.61 15.77
N SER A 57 -10.32 -6.45 17.09
CA SER A 57 -10.61 -7.60 17.96
C SER A 57 -11.98 -8.18 17.61
N GLU A 58 -12.22 -9.44 17.95
CA GLU A 58 -13.51 -10.08 17.65
C GLU A 58 -14.70 -9.30 18.24
N ALA A 59 -14.53 -8.77 19.46
CA ALA A 59 -15.56 -7.93 20.09
C ALA A 59 -15.77 -6.60 19.35
N ALA A 60 -14.69 -5.95 18.89
CA ALA A 60 -14.79 -4.73 18.09
C ALA A 60 -15.42 -5.00 16.71
N PHE A 61 -15.10 -6.12 16.09
CA PHE A 61 -15.70 -6.57 14.83
C PHE A 61 -17.20 -6.84 14.98
N ARG A 62 -17.60 -7.56 16.04
CA ARG A 62 -19.03 -7.80 16.33
C ARG A 62 -19.81 -6.50 16.54
N ARG A 63 -19.23 -5.55 17.28
CA ARG A 63 -19.83 -4.21 17.45
C ARG A 63 -19.91 -3.44 16.13
N PHE A 64 -18.87 -3.51 15.31
CA PHE A 64 -18.84 -2.86 14.01
C PHE A 64 -19.93 -3.41 13.07
N VAL A 65 -20.06 -4.74 12.97
CA VAL A 65 -21.11 -5.38 12.15
C VAL A 65 -22.51 -5.02 12.67
N ALA A 66 -22.74 -5.09 13.98
CA ALA A 66 -24.03 -4.71 14.56
C ALA A 66 -24.40 -3.24 14.24
N ALA A 67 -23.42 -2.33 14.28
CA ALA A 67 -23.64 -0.93 13.93
C ALA A 67 -23.93 -0.69 12.43
N LEU A 68 -23.56 -1.62 11.53
CA LEU A 68 -23.91 -1.53 10.11
C LEU A 68 -25.37 -1.94 9.84
N ASP A 69 -25.96 -2.78 10.69
CA ASP A 69 -27.35 -3.24 10.58
C ASP A 69 -28.34 -2.27 11.25
N GLU A 70 -27.85 -1.35 12.08
CA GLU A 70 -28.65 -0.30 12.71
C GLU A 70 -29.00 0.82 11.69
N PRO A 71 -30.22 1.38 11.76
CA PRO A 71 -30.60 2.51 10.90
C PRO A 71 -29.69 3.71 11.15
N ASP A 72 -29.28 4.38 10.07
CA ASP A 72 -28.33 5.48 10.12
C ASP A 72 -28.98 6.78 10.62
N GLU A 73 -28.87 7.04 11.92
CA GLU A 73 -29.19 8.35 12.46
C GLU A 73 -28.01 9.31 12.29
N ALA A 74 -28.17 10.29 11.40
CA ALA A 74 -27.16 11.32 11.18
C ALA A 74 -26.96 12.17 12.44
N ALA A 75 -25.80 12.04 13.08
CA ALA A 75 -25.46 12.87 14.23
C ALA A 75 -25.53 14.37 13.85
N PRO A 76 -26.35 15.21 14.51
CA PRO A 76 -26.56 16.60 14.13
C PRO A 76 -25.25 17.41 14.03
N GLU A 77 -24.25 17.06 14.83
CA GLU A 77 -22.94 17.71 14.81
C GLU A 77 -22.15 17.43 13.54
N LEU A 78 -22.20 16.20 13.04
CA LEU A 78 -21.56 15.80 11.78
C LEU A 78 -22.25 16.49 10.60
N VAL A 79 -23.58 16.60 10.62
CA VAL A 79 -24.34 17.36 9.60
C VAL A 79 -23.92 18.83 9.59
N ARG A 80 -23.80 19.47 10.76
CA ARG A 80 -23.32 20.86 10.86
C ARG A 80 -21.89 21.00 10.32
N LEU A 81 -21.00 20.05 10.62
CA LEU A 81 -19.61 20.07 10.18
C LEU A 81 -19.51 19.91 8.66
N ALA A 82 -20.22 18.95 8.07
CA ALA A 82 -20.23 18.69 6.63
C ALA A 82 -20.73 19.89 5.79
N ARG A 83 -21.58 20.75 6.38
CA ARG A 83 -22.06 21.99 5.75
C ARG A 83 -21.06 23.14 5.78
N ARG A 84 -19.96 23.03 6.55
CA ARG A 84 -18.91 24.07 6.58
C ARG A 84 -18.04 23.97 5.34
N LYS A 85 -17.54 25.11 4.86
CA LYS A 85 -16.58 25.14 3.75
C LYS A 85 -15.36 24.29 4.09
N SER A 86 -15.05 23.30 3.24
CA SER A 86 -13.89 22.43 3.42
C SER A 86 -12.62 23.28 3.54
N ARG A 87 -11.78 22.95 4.53
CA ARG A 87 -10.43 23.51 4.68
C ARG A 87 -9.39 22.75 3.85
N ILE A 88 -9.78 21.61 3.29
CA ILE A 88 -8.96 20.79 2.40
C ILE A 88 -9.21 21.27 0.97
N PRO A 89 -8.19 21.77 0.25
CA PRO A 89 -8.31 22.12 -1.16
C PRO A 89 -8.72 20.90 -1.99
N PRO A 90 -9.55 21.06 -3.04
CA PRO A 90 -9.78 19.97 -3.99
C PRO A 90 -8.45 19.64 -4.69
N HIS A 91 -8.19 18.34 -4.86
CA HIS A 91 -7.07 17.81 -5.64
C HIS A 91 -7.36 17.87 -7.15
#